data_AF-A0A5C1AK48-F1
#
_entry.id   AF-A0A5C1AK48-F1
#
_cell.length_a   1.000
_cell.length_b   1.000
_cell.length_c   1.000
_cell.angle_alpha   90.00
_cell.angle_beta   90.00
_cell.angle_gamma   90.00
#
_symmetry.space_group_name_H-M   'P 1'
#
loop_
_entity.id
_entity.type
_entity.pdbx_description
1 polymer ?
#
loop_
_entity_poly.entity_id
_entity_poly.type
_entity_poly.pdbx_seq_one_letter_code
_entity_poly.pdbx_strand_id
1 'polypeptide(L)'
;MKTAFGLLTITAMITLSLKAQAGPLPAWSYRTPTNSIAGIDGLTGGLSFPNDDYASVVGGAIVPITAVYSWSGAPATDPDRVTDLPYLFGVELRDDLSATTAYLSFEGTLTGSLWRTGTELQNVFSDPFSDTTTLGGRVYSVTLEQFDAPTGYGVANGGRIWARVDIRDADEGRPEGPSNPLENIHVPEPSTLVLIGTTVPMVFTWYRGRREKRISSMTGRR
;
A
#
# COMPACT_ATOMS: atom_id res chain seq x y z
N MET A 1 49.46 -37.06 43.53
CA MET A 1 48.02 -37.35 43.41
C MET A 1 47.30 -36.09 42.95
N LYS A 2 46.36 -36.24 42.03
CA LYS A 2 45.74 -35.22 41.16
C LYS A 2 44.91 -34.19 41.93
N THR A 3 45.15 -32.90 41.70
CA THR A 3 44.28 -31.78 42.10
C THR A 3 43.44 -31.36 40.90
N ALA A 4 42.11 -31.49 41.03
CA ALA A 4 41.14 -31.12 40.01
C ALA A 4 40.60 -29.70 40.27
N PHE A 5 40.79 -28.79 39.31
CA PHE A 5 40.22 -27.45 39.30
C PHE A 5 38.87 -27.49 38.58
N GLY A 6 37.77 -27.21 39.31
CA GLY A 6 36.43 -27.11 38.75
C GLY A 6 36.18 -25.72 38.18
N LEU A 7 35.96 -25.62 36.87
CA LEU A 7 35.59 -24.39 36.18
C LEU A 7 34.08 -24.18 36.28
N LEU A 8 33.64 -23.13 36.96
CA LEU A 8 32.23 -22.78 37.13
C LEU A 8 31.80 -21.82 36.00
N THR A 9 31.07 -22.31 35.01
CA THR A 9 30.61 -21.51 33.86
C THR A 9 29.31 -20.79 34.24
N ILE A 10 29.39 -19.49 34.52
CA ILE A 10 28.22 -18.63 34.78
C ILE A 10 27.61 -18.25 33.43
N THR A 11 26.46 -18.82 33.11
CA THR A 11 25.68 -18.45 31.92
C THR A 11 24.78 -17.27 32.29
N ALA A 12 25.21 -16.05 31.94
CA ALA A 12 24.38 -14.86 32.09
C ALA A 12 23.33 -14.82 30.99
N MET A 13 22.06 -15.08 31.33
CA MET A 13 20.93 -14.83 30.42
C MET A 13 20.71 -13.32 30.32
N ILE A 14 21.16 -12.72 29.21
CA ILE A 14 20.84 -11.35 28.85
C ILE A 14 19.41 -11.34 28.31
N THR A 15 18.46 -10.90 29.13
CA THR A 15 17.09 -10.66 28.68
C THR A 15 17.02 -9.27 28.03
N LEU A 16 17.16 -9.24 26.71
CA LEU A 16 16.89 -8.04 25.91
C LEU A 16 15.38 -7.78 25.93
N SER A 17 14.95 -6.77 26.70
CA SER A 17 13.57 -6.27 26.66
C SER A 17 13.37 -5.45 25.39
N LEU A 18 13.00 -6.12 24.31
CA LEU A 18 12.51 -5.48 23.10
C LEU A 18 11.13 -4.88 23.42
N LYS A 19 11.04 -3.54 23.49
CA LYS A 19 9.74 -2.86 23.51
C LYS A 19 9.13 -2.96 22.11
N ALA A 20 8.33 -4.00 21.87
CA ALA A 20 7.48 -4.05 20.70
C ALA A 20 6.32 -3.05 20.90
N GLN A 21 6.48 -1.83 20.41
CA GLN A 21 5.40 -0.85 20.39
C GLN A 21 4.60 -1.00 19.10
N ALA A 22 3.43 -1.62 19.18
CA ALA A 22 2.47 -1.63 18.08
C ALA A 22 1.73 -0.28 18.05
N GLY A 23 2.28 0.70 17.32
CA GLY A 23 1.59 1.95 17.02
C GLY A 23 0.42 1.72 16.03
N PRO A 24 -0.54 2.66 15.93
CA PRO A 24 -1.53 2.61 14.85
C PRO A 24 -0.82 2.68 13.50
N LEU A 25 -1.29 1.90 12.54
CA LEU A 25 -0.76 1.95 11.17
C LEU A 25 -1.01 3.34 10.56
N PRO A 26 -0.06 3.87 9.77
CA PRO A 26 -0.21 5.18 9.16
C PRO A 26 -1.37 5.20 8.16
N ALA A 27 -2.24 6.21 8.26
CA ALA A 27 -3.27 6.48 7.27
C ALA A 27 -2.74 7.44 6.21
N TRP A 28 -3.01 7.14 4.94
CA TRP A 28 -2.58 7.91 3.80
C TRP A 28 -3.61 7.84 2.68
N SER A 29 -3.50 8.71 1.70
CA SER A 29 -4.36 8.69 0.53
C SER A 29 -3.58 8.94 -0.75
N TYR A 30 -4.15 8.53 -1.88
CA TYR A 30 -3.54 8.73 -3.20
C TYR A 30 -4.55 9.12 -4.26
N ARG A 31 -4.07 9.78 -5.32
CA ARG A 31 -4.83 10.04 -6.55
C ARG A 31 -3.92 10.08 -7.77
N THR A 32 -4.50 10.06 -8.96
CA THR A 32 -3.78 10.24 -10.24
C THR A 32 -4.29 11.47 -10.96
N PRO A 33 -3.58 12.62 -10.88
CA PRO A 33 -4.10 13.89 -11.40
C PRO A 33 -3.69 14.21 -12.85
N THR A 34 -2.87 13.34 -13.48
CA THR A 34 -2.35 13.56 -14.84
C THR A 34 -2.77 12.45 -15.78
N ASN A 35 -3.36 12.84 -16.91
CA ASN A 35 -3.82 11.96 -17.97
C ASN A 35 -3.06 12.26 -19.26
N SER A 36 -2.37 11.27 -19.83
CA SER A 36 -2.01 11.29 -21.25
C SER A 36 -3.12 10.61 -22.05
N ILE A 37 -3.66 11.30 -23.06
CA ILE A 37 -4.38 10.63 -24.14
C ILE A 37 -3.36 10.36 -25.22
N ALA A 38 -3.10 9.09 -25.48
CA ALA A 38 -2.16 8.68 -26.51
C ALA A 38 -2.95 8.22 -27.73
N GLY A 39 -2.72 8.89 -28.87
CA GLY A 39 -3.29 8.47 -30.16
C GLY A 39 -2.61 7.19 -30.61
N ILE A 40 -3.37 6.24 -31.14
CA ILE A 40 -2.87 4.94 -31.61
C ILE A 40 -2.80 4.90 -33.13
N ASP A 41 -2.07 3.91 -33.66
CA ASP A 41 -1.99 3.65 -35.09
C ASP A 41 -3.32 3.06 -35.59
N GLY A 42 -4.21 3.94 -36.05
CA GLY A 42 -5.56 3.61 -36.45
C GLY A 42 -6.42 4.87 -36.53
N LEU A 43 -7.61 4.77 -37.11
CA LEU A 43 -8.47 5.95 -37.31
C LEU A 43 -9.52 6.15 -36.22
N THR A 44 -9.80 5.14 -35.38
CA THR A 44 -11.03 5.15 -34.56
C THR A 44 -10.87 4.83 -33.07
N GLY A 45 -9.67 4.50 -32.61
CA GLY A 45 -9.43 4.09 -31.24
C GLY A 45 -8.50 5.00 -30.46
N GLY A 46 -8.34 4.67 -29.18
CA GLY A 46 -7.44 5.37 -28.28
C GLY A 46 -7.46 4.79 -26.88
N LEU A 47 -6.56 5.33 -26.06
CA LEU A 47 -6.37 4.98 -24.67
C LEU A 47 -6.46 6.23 -23.79
N SER A 48 -7.04 6.06 -22.61
CA SER A 48 -7.05 7.10 -21.59
C SER A 48 -6.79 6.52 -20.21
N PHE A 49 -6.05 7.30 -19.44
CA PHE A 49 -5.93 7.18 -17.99
C PHE A 49 -6.86 8.27 -17.45
N PRO A 50 -7.85 7.98 -16.59
CA PRO A 50 -8.70 9.00 -16.01
C PRO A 50 -8.03 9.65 -14.79
N ASN A 51 -8.49 10.87 -14.48
CA ASN A 51 -8.15 11.47 -13.20
C ASN A 51 -9.07 10.89 -12.13
N ASP A 52 -8.49 10.44 -11.03
CA ASP A 52 -9.23 9.90 -9.90
C ASP A 52 -9.21 10.87 -8.70
N ASP A 53 -10.25 10.80 -7.88
CA ASP A 53 -10.28 11.45 -6.57
C ASP A 53 -9.36 10.72 -5.57
N TYR A 54 -9.13 11.33 -4.42
CA TYR A 54 -8.35 10.70 -3.35
C TYR A 54 -9.01 9.43 -2.82
N ALA A 55 -8.26 8.33 -2.84
CA ALA A 55 -8.59 7.07 -2.17
C ALA A 55 -7.76 6.91 -0.89
N SER A 56 -8.42 6.59 0.22
CA SER A 56 -7.76 6.40 1.53
C SER A 56 -7.35 4.95 1.79
N VAL A 57 -6.18 4.79 2.41
CA VAL A 57 -5.52 3.51 2.69
C VAL A 57 -4.85 3.57 4.07
N VAL A 58 -4.61 2.40 4.69
CA VAL A 58 -3.97 2.29 6.00
C VAL A 58 -2.83 1.26 5.91
N GLY A 59 -1.65 1.64 6.40
CA GLY A 59 -0.44 0.81 6.37
C GLY A 59 0.08 0.57 4.95
N GLY A 60 1.00 -0.39 4.82
CA GLY A 60 1.46 -0.84 3.50
C GLY A 60 0.38 -1.67 2.79
N ALA A 61 0.22 -1.48 1.48
CA ALA A 61 -0.85 -2.10 0.71
C ALA A 61 -0.50 -2.24 -0.78
N ILE A 62 -1.21 -3.13 -1.47
CA ILE A 62 -1.25 -3.17 -2.94
C ILE A 62 -2.53 -2.45 -3.38
N VAL A 63 -2.40 -1.43 -4.21
CA VAL A 63 -3.50 -0.54 -4.60
C VAL A 63 -3.59 -0.39 -6.13
N PRO A 64 -4.81 -0.24 -6.69
CA PRO A 64 -4.96 0.11 -8.08
C PRO A 64 -4.64 1.59 -8.23
N ILE A 65 -3.48 1.90 -8.80
CA ILE A 65 -2.96 3.26 -8.82
C ILE A 65 -3.59 4.08 -9.94
N THR A 66 -3.82 3.49 -11.11
CA THR A 66 -4.51 4.15 -12.22
C THR A 66 -5.39 3.16 -12.99
N ALA A 67 -6.54 3.61 -13.47
CA ALA A 67 -7.37 2.87 -14.40
C ALA A 67 -6.90 3.10 -15.86
N VAL A 68 -7.12 2.11 -16.72
CA VAL A 68 -6.79 2.19 -18.15
C VAL A 68 -8.04 1.90 -18.96
N TYR A 69 -8.54 2.90 -19.68
CA TYR A 69 -9.69 2.74 -20.56
C TYR A 69 -9.25 2.72 -22.02
N SER A 70 -9.83 1.81 -22.78
CA SER A 70 -9.64 1.69 -24.22
C SER A 70 -10.94 1.93 -24.96
N TRP A 71 -10.86 2.48 -26.16
CA TRP A 71 -11.95 2.46 -27.13
C TRP A 71 -11.42 2.21 -28.53
N SER A 72 -12.28 1.67 -29.39
CA SER A 72 -12.03 1.50 -30.81
C SER A 72 -13.35 1.35 -31.55
N GLY A 73 -13.45 1.91 -32.74
CA GLY A 73 -14.56 1.68 -33.67
C GLY A 73 -14.37 0.45 -34.57
N ALA A 74 -13.14 -0.08 -34.61
CA ALA A 74 -12.66 -1.07 -35.55
C ALA A 74 -13.28 -2.47 -35.34
N PRO A 75 -13.53 -3.24 -36.40
CA PRO A 75 -14.01 -4.62 -36.27
C PRO A 75 -12.89 -5.55 -35.78
N ALA A 76 -13.24 -6.68 -35.17
CA ALA A 76 -12.24 -7.65 -34.70
C ALA A 76 -11.39 -8.26 -35.84
N THR A 77 -11.87 -8.23 -37.09
CA THR A 77 -11.13 -8.69 -38.27
C THR A 77 -10.07 -7.70 -38.76
N ASP A 78 -10.14 -6.45 -38.32
CA ASP A 78 -9.21 -5.38 -38.68
C ASP A 78 -9.07 -4.41 -37.49
N PRO A 79 -8.41 -4.85 -36.39
CA PRO A 79 -8.32 -4.06 -35.17
C PRO A 79 -7.37 -2.87 -35.32
N ASP A 80 -7.64 -1.79 -34.56
CA ASP A 80 -6.68 -0.69 -34.41
C ASP A 80 -5.42 -1.22 -33.70
N ARG A 81 -4.23 -0.83 -34.15
CA ARG A 81 -2.96 -1.32 -33.60
C ARG A 81 -2.37 -0.32 -32.61
N VAL A 82 -1.79 -0.85 -31.56
CA VAL A 82 -1.01 -0.08 -30.59
C VAL A 82 0.42 -0.58 -30.67
N THR A 83 1.33 0.27 -31.15
CA THR A 83 2.73 -0.10 -31.36
C THR A 83 3.61 0.76 -30.48
N ASP A 84 4.19 0.16 -29.44
CA ASP A 84 5.18 0.78 -28.55
C ASP A 84 4.75 2.17 -28.06
N LEU A 85 3.48 2.31 -27.70
CA LEU A 85 2.87 3.58 -27.36
C LEU A 85 3.36 4.03 -25.97
N PRO A 86 4.19 5.07 -25.86
CA PRO A 86 4.66 5.53 -24.57
C PRO A 86 3.51 6.19 -23.80
N TYR A 87 3.49 5.99 -22.49
CA TYR A 87 2.61 6.73 -21.59
C TYR A 87 3.37 7.21 -20.35
N LEU A 88 2.82 8.24 -19.74
CA LEU A 88 3.29 8.86 -18.51
C LEU A 88 2.08 9.07 -17.61
N PHE A 89 2.13 8.58 -16.37
CA PHE A 89 1.12 8.91 -15.36
C PHE A 89 1.78 9.34 -14.04
N GLY A 90 1.04 10.15 -13.30
CA GLY A 90 1.46 10.67 -12.02
C GLY A 90 0.66 10.10 -10.88
N VAL A 91 1.32 9.91 -9.75
CA VAL A 91 0.72 9.50 -8.48
C VAL A 91 0.97 10.59 -7.47
N GLU A 92 -0.09 11.21 -6.96
CA GLU A 92 0.01 12.10 -5.82
C GLU A 92 -0.34 11.31 -4.55
N LEU A 93 0.63 11.20 -3.65
CA LEU A 93 0.46 10.64 -2.32
C LEU A 93 0.21 11.76 -1.32
N ARG A 94 -0.58 11.47 -0.28
CA ARG A 94 -0.81 12.35 0.87
C ARG A 94 -0.72 11.56 2.17
N ASP A 95 0.15 11.99 3.08
CA ASP A 95 0.10 11.53 4.47
C ASP A 95 -1.07 12.26 5.17
N ASP A 96 -2.08 11.52 5.62
CA ASP A 96 -3.33 12.13 6.11
C ASP A 96 -3.16 12.76 7.49
N LEU A 97 -2.10 12.40 8.24
CA LEU A 97 -1.79 12.99 9.54
C LEU A 97 -1.09 14.35 9.38
N SER A 98 -0.08 14.44 8.52
CA SER A 98 0.67 15.68 8.28
C SER A 98 0.06 16.56 7.19
N ALA A 99 -0.91 16.03 6.42
CA ALA A 99 -1.48 16.63 5.22
C ALA A 99 -0.44 16.99 4.14
N THR A 100 0.78 16.43 4.23
CA THR A 100 1.85 16.68 3.25
C THR A 100 1.62 15.80 2.02
N THR A 101 1.82 16.37 0.83
CA THR A 101 1.71 15.65 -0.44
C THR A 101 3.05 15.50 -1.14
N ALA A 102 3.19 14.45 -1.94
CA ALA A 102 4.29 14.27 -2.88
C ALA A 102 3.77 13.70 -4.20
N TYR A 103 4.46 14.02 -5.28
CA TYR A 103 4.13 13.55 -6.62
C TYR A 103 5.24 12.62 -7.12
N LEU A 104 4.85 11.43 -7.55
CA LEU A 104 5.70 10.43 -8.18
C LEU A 104 5.27 10.28 -9.63
N SER A 105 6.22 10.00 -10.52
CA SER A 105 5.96 9.89 -11.96
C SER A 105 6.44 8.56 -12.46
N PHE A 106 5.60 7.89 -13.25
CA PHE A 106 5.88 6.57 -13.79
C PHE A 106 5.60 6.53 -15.29
N GLU A 107 6.40 5.74 -15.99
CA GLU A 107 6.35 5.62 -17.44
C GLU A 107 6.25 4.15 -17.85
N GLY A 108 5.77 3.93 -19.08
CA GLY A 108 5.78 2.62 -19.70
C GLY A 108 5.40 2.69 -21.16
N THR A 109 5.33 1.53 -21.80
CA THR A 109 4.94 1.38 -23.19
C THR A 109 3.85 0.32 -23.32
N LEU A 110 2.80 0.65 -24.06
CA LEU A 110 1.71 -0.26 -24.40
C LEU A 110 1.87 -0.77 -25.83
N THR A 111 1.67 -2.07 -26.02
CA THR A 111 1.63 -2.70 -27.34
C THR A 111 0.48 -3.69 -27.42
N GLY A 112 -0.21 -3.75 -28.57
CA GLY A 112 -1.34 -4.66 -28.74
C GLY A 112 -2.35 -4.21 -29.78
N SER A 113 -3.62 -4.49 -29.53
CA SER A 113 -4.72 -4.26 -30.48
C SER A 113 -6.03 -3.92 -29.78
N LEU A 114 -6.79 -3.02 -30.37
CA LEU A 114 -8.10 -2.59 -29.89
C LEU A 114 -9.15 -2.87 -30.97
N TRP A 115 -10.33 -3.34 -30.57
CA TRP A 115 -11.50 -3.45 -31.45
C TRP A 115 -12.76 -3.12 -30.66
N ARG A 116 -13.89 -2.98 -31.37
CA ARG A 116 -15.14 -2.46 -30.78
C ARG A 116 -15.59 -3.15 -29.49
N THR A 117 -15.38 -4.46 -29.39
CA THR A 117 -15.89 -5.29 -28.29
C THR A 117 -14.79 -5.88 -27.44
N GLY A 118 -13.54 -5.49 -27.63
CA GLY A 118 -12.43 -6.11 -26.92
C GLY A 118 -11.10 -5.43 -27.16
N THR A 119 -10.11 -5.91 -26.44
CA THR A 119 -8.75 -5.41 -26.51
C THR A 119 -7.79 -6.49 -26.05
N GLU A 120 -6.59 -6.43 -26.60
CA GLU A 120 -5.46 -7.23 -26.20
C GLU A 120 -4.30 -6.25 -26.06
N LEU A 121 -3.93 -5.91 -24.82
CA LEU A 121 -2.83 -5.00 -24.53
C LEU A 121 -1.81 -5.69 -23.64
N GLN A 122 -0.56 -5.41 -23.94
CA GLN A 122 0.58 -5.73 -23.10
C GLN A 122 1.21 -4.43 -22.64
N ASN A 123 1.74 -4.45 -21.44
CA ASN A 123 2.41 -3.31 -20.84
C ASN A 123 3.85 -3.69 -20.47
N VAL A 124 4.77 -2.78 -20.73
CA VAL A 124 6.14 -2.83 -20.23
C VAL A 124 6.39 -1.54 -19.47
N PHE A 125 6.60 -1.64 -18.15
CA PHE A 125 6.99 -0.49 -17.34
C PHE A 125 8.42 -0.08 -17.68
N SER A 126 8.66 1.24 -17.72
CA SER A 126 9.99 1.82 -17.87
C SER A 126 10.63 2.06 -16.51
N ASP A 127 11.95 2.19 -16.48
CA ASP A 127 12.66 2.64 -15.28
C ASP A 127 12.41 4.13 -15.02
N PRO A 128 12.13 4.54 -13.77
CA PRO A 128 12.09 3.70 -12.56
C PRO A 128 10.73 2.99 -12.37
N PHE A 129 10.76 1.68 -12.09
CA PHE A 129 9.56 0.92 -11.66
C PHE A 129 9.24 1.09 -10.18
N SER A 130 10.12 1.75 -9.43
CA SER A 130 9.96 2.04 -8.01
C SER A 130 10.51 3.43 -7.69
N ASP A 131 9.78 4.19 -6.88
CA ASP A 131 10.21 5.50 -6.40
C ASP A 131 9.91 5.67 -4.91
N THR A 132 10.65 6.56 -4.25
CA THR A 132 10.55 6.80 -2.81
C THR A 132 10.40 8.28 -2.50
N THR A 133 9.55 8.60 -1.53
CA THR A 133 9.37 9.97 -1.05
C THR A 133 9.16 10.00 0.46
N THR A 134 9.44 11.14 1.08
CA THR A 134 9.28 11.32 2.53
C THR A 134 8.12 12.28 2.81
N LEU A 135 7.11 11.81 3.53
CA LEU A 135 5.93 12.57 3.93
C LEU A 135 5.68 12.40 5.42
N GLY A 136 5.44 13.48 6.15
CA GLY A 136 5.07 13.39 7.57
C GLY A 136 6.05 12.64 8.47
N GLY A 137 7.35 12.61 8.12
CA GLY A 137 8.37 11.85 8.85
C GLY A 137 8.44 10.35 8.51
N ARG A 138 7.75 9.91 7.45
CA ARG A 138 7.74 8.53 6.96
C ARG A 138 8.25 8.45 5.53
N VAL A 139 8.92 7.36 5.20
CA VAL A 139 9.35 7.03 3.84
C VAL A 139 8.30 6.14 3.21
N TYR A 140 7.74 6.61 2.10
CA TYR A 140 6.82 5.89 1.24
C TYR A 140 7.61 5.35 0.05
N SER A 141 7.55 4.04 -0.18
CA SER A 141 8.13 3.38 -1.35
C SER A 141 6.99 2.86 -2.21
N VAL A 142 6.89 3.34 -3.45
CA VAL A 142 5.87 2.90 -4.40
C VAL A 142 6.55 2.09 -5.49
N THR A 143 6.11 0.85 -5.69
CA THR A 143 6.65 -0.08 -6.69
C THR A 143 5.52 -0.58 -7.58
N LEU A 144 5.64 -0.42 -8.89
CA LEU A 144 4.67 -0.97 -9.85
C LEU A 144 4.80 -2.50 -9.90
N GLU A 145 3.68 -3.22 -9.83
CA GLU A 145 3.70 -4.70 -9.79
C GLU A 145 3.01 -5.35 -10.99
N GLN A 146 1.76 -4.95 -11.26
CA GLN A 146 0.89 -5.68 -12.17
C GLN A 146 0.13 -4.74 -13.09
N PHE A 147 -0.07 -5.18 -14.34
CA PHE A 147 -0.98 -4.56 -15.29
C PHE A 147 -2.09 -5.55 -15.63
N ASP A 148 -3.32 -5.15 -15.33
CA ASP A 148 -4.53 -5.81 -15.82
C ASP A 148 -4.98 -5.07 -17.07
N ALA A 149 -4.88 -5.72 -18.22
CA ALA A 149 -5.36 -5.14 -19.46
C ALA A 149 -6.88 -4.89 -19.39
N PRO A 150 -7.38 -3.81 -20.03
CA PRO A 150 -8.82 -3.70 -20.27
C PRO A 150 -9.32 -4.92 -21.04
N THR A 151 -10.62 -5.17 -20.98
CA THR A 151 -11.25 -6.30 -21.70
C THR A 151 -12.19 -5.83 -22.81
N GLY A 152 -12.37 -4.52 -22.96
CA GLY A 152 -13.23 -3.91 -23.98
C GLY A 152 -13.51 -2.44 -23.68
N TYR A 153 -14.59 -1.93 -24.28
CA TYR A 153 -14.98 -0.52 -24.14
C TYR A 153 -15.77 -0.25 -22.85
N GLY A 154 -15.52 0.92 -22.24
CA GLY A 154 -16.28 1.47 -21.13
C GLY A 154 -15.72 1.15 -19.74
N VAL A 155 -16.24 1.84 -18.72
CA VAL A 155 -15.73 1.80 -17.34
C VAL A 155 -15.73 0.40 -16.74
N ALA A 156 -16.75 -0.41 -17.04
CA ALA A 156 -16.89 -1.77 -16.51
C ALA A 156 -15.82 -2.74 -17.06
N ASN A 157 -15.20 -2.41 -18.20
CA ASN A 157 -14.18 -3.23 -18.86
C ASN A 157 -12.79 -2.57 -18.80
N GLY A 158 -12.63 -1.56 -17.95
CA GLY A 158 -11.35 -0.89 -17.76
C GLY A 158 -10.30 -1.79 -17.14
N GLY A 159 -9.06 -1.63 -17.61
CA GLY A 159 -7.87 -2.22 -17.03
C GLY A 159 -7.37 -1.42 -15.83
N ARG A 160 -6.31 -1.91 -15.18
CA ARG A 160 -5.69 -1.26 -14.02
C ARG A 160 -4.19 -1.48 -13.99
N ILE A 161 -3.46 -0.46 -13.53
CA ILE A 161 -2.07 -0.61 -13.09
C ILE A 161 -2.09 -0.68 -11.56
N TRP A 162 -1.46 -1.70 -11.01
CA TRP A 162 -1.33 -1.94 -9.58
C TRP A 162 0.06 -1.57 -9.09
N ALA A 163 0.11 -1.01 -7.89
CA ALA A 163 1.36 -0.71 -7.21
C ALA A 163 1.32 -1.21 -5.77
N ARG A 164 2.46 -1.68 -5.27
CA ARG A 164 2.74 -1.87 -3.85
C ARG A 164 3.21 -0.56 -3.26
N VAL A 165 2.66 -0.20 -2.11
CA VAL A 165 3.12 0.93 -1.30
C VAL A 165 3.58 0.39 0.04
N ASP A 166 4.87 0.56 0.33
CA ASP A 166 5.48 0.24 1.60
C ASP A 166 5.76 1.53 2.38
N ILE A 167 5.50 1.52 3.68
CA ILE A 167 5.66 2.68 4.56
C ILE A 167 6.52 2.29 5.74
N ARG A 168 7.53 3.10 6.02
CA ARG A 168 8.41 2.96 7.20
C ARG A 168 8.67 4.32 7.83
N ASP A 169 8.97 4.35 9.11
CA ASP A 169 9.38 5.59 9.77
C ASP A 169 10.78 5.99 9.25
N ALA A 170 10.99 7.30 9.02
CA ALA A 170 12.26 7.78 8.45
C ALA A 170 13.47 7.50 9.36
N ASP A 171 13.24 7.40 10.67
CA ASP A 171 14.27 7.17 11.67
C ASP A 171 14.68 5.69 11.80
N GLU A 172 13.83 4.75 11.36
CA GLU A 172 14.04 3.30 11.54
C GLU A 172 15.17 2.75 10.66
N GLY A 173 15.66 3.54 9.69
CA GLY A 173 16.73 3.17 8.76
C GLY A 173 18.11 3.75 9.06
N ARG A 174 18.28 4.54 10.15
CA ARG A 174 19.60 5.07 10.48
C ARG A 174 20.45 3.92 11.03
N PRO A 175 21.55 3.49 10.34
CA PRO A 175 22.45 2.53 10.95
C PRO A 175 22.86 3.11 12.28
N GLU A 176 22.67 2.35 13.37
CA GLU A 176 23.14 2.77 14.68
C GLU A 176 24.59 3.21 14.49
N GLY A 177 24.84 4.52 14.65
CA GLY A 177 26.20 5.04 14.60
C GLY A 177 27.04 4.26 15.61
N PRO A 178 28.36 4.16 15.41
CA PRO A 178 29.23 3.43 16.33
C PRO A 178 28.90 3.87 17.75
N SER A 179 28.34 2.95 18.53
CA SER A 179 27.87 3.24 19.88
C SER A 179 29.04 3.80 20.65
N ASN A 180 28.91 5.04 21.10
CA ASN A 180 30.01 5.72 21.78
C ASN A 180 30.23 4.95 23.10
N PRO A 181 31.37 4.27 23.30
CA PRO A 181 31.53 3.28 24.37
C PRO A 181 31.58 3.88 25.78
N LEU A 182 31.34 5.18 25.94
CA LEU A 182 31.53 5.94 27.17
C LEU A 182 30.23 6.45 27.80
N GLU A 183 29.07 6.28 27.18
CA GLU A 183 27.79 6.80 27.71
C GLU A 183 26.96 5.73 28.43
N ASN A 184 27.63 4.72 29.01
CA ASN A 184 27.01 3.63 29.76
C ASN A 184 27.22 3.79 31.28
N ILE A 185 27.05 5.02 31.81
CA ILE A 185 26.89 5.21 33.25
C ILE A 185 25.42 4.92 33.57
N HIS A 186 25.17 3.64 33.79
CA HIS A 186 23.90 3.10 34.26
C HIS A 186 23.64 3.64 35.67
N VAL A 187 22.98 4.81 35.78
CA VAL A 187 22.39 5.24 37.05
C VAL A 187 21.23 4.28 37.33
N PRO A 188 21.27 3.48 38.39
CA PRO A 188 20.21 2.52 38.67
C PRO A 188 18.94 3.29 39.00
N GLU A 189 17.95 3.25 38.12
CA GLU A 189 16.62 3.70 38.49
C GLU A 189 15.99 2.68 39.45
N PRO A 190 15.45 3.14 40.59
CA PRO A 190 14.86 2.24 41.57
C PRO A 190 13.58 1.62 41.01
N SER A 191 13.69 0.36 40.62
CA SER A 191 12.69 -0.71 40.71
C SER A 191 11.24 -0.22 40.85
N THR A 192 10.58 0.11 39.74
CA THR A 192 9.13 0.24 39.73
C THR A 192 8.52 -1.16 39.81
N LEU A 193 7.96 -1.44 40.98
CA LEU A 193 7.28 -2.65 41.40
C LEU A 193 6.34 -3.26 40.34
N VAL A 194 6.56 -4.55 40.13
CA VAL A 194 5.58 -5.62 39.84
C VAL A 194 4.12 -5.22 40.11
N LEU A 195 3.28 -5.27 39.08
CA LEU A 195 1.84 -5.52 39.25
C LEU A 195 1.44 -6.78 38.46
N ILE A 196 1.77 -7.93 39.06
CA ILE A 196 1.18 -9.24 38.74
C ILE A 196 -0.09 -9.36 39.58
N GLY A 197 -1.24 -9.58 38.93
CA GLY A 197 -2.54 -9.83 39.57
C GLY A 197 -3.61 -8.89 39.02
N THR A 198 -4.52 -9.31 38.15
CA THR A 198 -5.55 -10.30 38.46
C THR A 198 -6.28 -10.72 37.18
N THR A 199 -6.48 -12.03 37.04
CA THR A 199 -7.43 -12.64 36.10
C THR A 199 -8.85 -12.19 36.42
N VAL A 200 -9.50 -11.46 35.50
CA VAL A 200 -10.93 -11.18 35.56
C VAL A 200 -11.67 -12.12 34.60
N PRO A 201 -12.42 -13.13 35.09
CA PRO A 201 -13.34 -13.89 34.26
C PRO A 201 -14.66 -13.10 34.13
N MET A 202 -14.83 -12.33 33.05
CA MET A 202 -16.13 -11.73 32.69
C MET A 202 -16.57 -12.16 31.30
N VAL A 203 -16.73 -13.48 31.10
CA VAL A 203 -17.29 -14.08 29.88
C VAL A 203 -18.81 -14.36 30.00
N PHE A 204 -19.49 -14.01 31.10
CA PHE A 204 -20.84 -14.55 31.36
C PHE A 204 -22.06 -13.63 31.32
N THR A 205 -21.98 -12.35 30.91
CA THR A 205 -23.20 -11.49 30.92
C THR A 205 -23.71 -10.98 29.57
N TRP A 206 -23.00 -11.15 28.44
CA TRP A 206 -23.47 -10.59 27.17
C TRP A 206 -24.47 -11.47 26.37
N TYR A 207 -24.73 -12.70 26.79
CA TYR A 207 -25.73 -13.56 26.13
C TYR A 207 -27.19 -13.29 26.50
N ARG A 208 -27.48 -12.32 27.40
CA ARG A 208 -28.84 -12.11 27.90
C ARG A 208 -29.62 -10.95 27.25
N GLY A 209 -29.03 -10.25 26.28
CA GLY A 209 -29.64 -9.05 25.66
C GLY A 209 -30.33 -9.22 24.29
N ARG A 210 -30.41 -10.43 23.72
CA ARG A 210 -30.98 -10.67 22.37
C ARG A 210 -32.44 -11.17 22.34
N ARG A 211 -33.22 -10.89 23.38
CA ARG A 211 -34.69 -10.99 23.32
C ARG A 211 -35.26 -9.61 23.57
N GLU A 212 -36.20 -9.22 22.71
CA GLU A 212 -36.84 -7.89 22.59
C GLU A 212 -36.05 -6.95 21.66
N LYS A 213 -36.34 -6.88 20.36
CA LYS A 213 -37.60 -6.34 19.84
C LYS A 213 -37.99 -7.02 18.53
N ARG A 214 -39.06 -7.81 18.63
CA ARG A 214 -40.01 -8.09 17.55
C ARG A 214 -41.11 -7.02 17.67
N ILE A 215 -41.70 -6.61 16.54
CA ILE A 215 -43.01 -5.94 16.35
C ILE A 215 -42.98 -4.43 16.00
N SER A 216 -43.82 -4.11 15.01
CA SER A 216 -44.23 -2.82 14.40
C SER A 216 -43.33 -2.29 13.29
N SER A 217 -43.79 -2.00 12.06
CA SER A 217 -45.14 -1.87 11.48
C SER A 217 -44.94 -1.72 9.95
N MET A 218 -45.56 -2.52 9.09
CA MET A 218 -46.74 -2.14 8.27
C MET A 218 -46.87 -0.63 7.96
N THR A 219 -46.87 -0.27 6.67
CA THR A 219 -47.53 0.85 5.94
C THR A 219 -46.62 1.21 4.75
N GLY A 220 -46.92 1.00 3.47
CA GLY A 220 -48.16 1.20 2.73
C GLY A 220 -48.05 2.49 1.89
N ARG A 221 -47.87 2.37 0.57
CA ARG A 221 -48.24 3.32 -0.53
C ARG A 221 -47.59 2.81 -1.83
N ARG A 222 -48.40 2.26 -2.75
CA ARG A 222 -49.04 2.92 -3.90
C ARG A 222 -48.03 3.30 -4.98
#